data_AF-A0A2A4KK76-F1
#
_entry.id   AF-A0A2A4KK76-F1
#
_cell.length_a   1.000
_cell.length_b   1.000
_cell.length_c   1.000
_cell.angle_alpha   90.00
_cell.angle_beta   90.00
_cell.angle_gamma   90.00
#
_symmetry.space_group_name_H-M   'P 1'
#
loop_
_entity.id
_entity.type
_entity.pdbx_description
1 polymer ?
#
loop_
_entity_poly.entity_id
_entity_poly.type
_entity_poly.pdbx_seq_one_letter_code
_entity_poly.pdbx_strand_id
1 'polypeptide(L)'
;MSNAINMDAISAARMSDEPFPYALYDEAFHDTRPLIEGFPTEGFEWHSQRRILETLGKRGSDAWYQHSVATRALLELGEERPHRPEGLDDIWSAVAEDLTSAEYRERLTELTGHDVRKLKMQAHFWRFDEGAFFQPHVDKPHKMVTQLFYLTDQWSKDMGGCFRVLGSNDAEDVHAEIPPVPNNSIVLRRTDNAWHSVSPVPRGSGRSRTLLQVWFWDDNQ
;
A
#
# COMPACT_ATOMS: atom_id res chain seq x y z
N MET A 1 15.36 9.75 16.82
CA MET A 1 14.99 8.35 16.63
C MET A 1 13.55 8.22 17.06
N SER A 2 12.68 8.45 16.09
CA SER A 2 11.28 8.06 16.17
C SER A 2 11.16 6.55 16.41
N ASN A 3 9.99 6.12 16.90
CA ASN A 3 9.65 4.73 17.17
C ASN A 3 8.13 4.55 17.02
N ALA A 4 7.59 4.98 15.89
CA ALA A 4 6.17 4.82 15.54
C ALA A 4 5.92 3.45 14.92
N ILE A 5 6.76 3.04 13.95
CA ILE A 5 6.71 1.73 13.30
C ILE A 5 7.29 0.67 14.25
N ASN A 6 6.61 -0.46 14.36
CA ASN A 6 7.06 -1.60 15.15
C ASN A 6 8.05 -2.46 14.33
N MET A 7 9.35 -2.20 14.53
CA MET A 7 10.43 -2.92 13.83
C MET A 7 10.52 -4.40 14.22
N ASP A 8 10.09 -4.75 15.45
CA ASP A 8 10.07 -6.13 15.92
C ASP A 8 9.01 -6.95 15.17
N ALA A 9 7.85 -6.36 14.86
CA ALA A 9 6.82 -7.02 14.06
C ALA A 9 7.32 -7.37 12.65
N ILE A 10 8.09 -6.47 12.01
CA ILE A 10 8.74 -6.74 10.71
C ILE A 10 9.71 -7.92 10.84
N SER A 11 10.52 -7.94 11.90
CA SER A 11 11.52 -8.98 12.15
C SER A 11 10.88 -10.36 12.46
N ALA A 12 9.70 -10.36 13.09
CA ALA A 12 8.94 -11.55 13.41
C ALA A 12 8.14 -12.10 12.21
N ALA A 13 7.82 -11.24 11.24
CA ALA A 13 7.07 -11.63 10.05
C ALA A 13 7.82 -12.65 9.18
N ARG A 14 7.08 -13.40 8.37
CA ARG A 14 7.62 -14.43 7.46
C ARG A 14 6.96 -14.31 6.10
N MET A 15 7.78 -14.47 5.05
CA MET A 15 7.28 -14.54 3.68
C MET A 15 6.68 -15.93 3.41
N SER A 16 5.51 -15.95 2.78
CA SER A 16 5.02 -17.06 1.96
C SER A 16 5.61 -16.91 0.56
N ASP A 17 6.03 -17.99 -0.09
CA ASP A 17 6.48 -17.97 -1.49
C ASP A 17 5.36 -18.31 -2.48
N GLU A 18 4.21 -18.80 -2.01
CA GLU A 18 3.07 -19.21 -2.83
C GLU A 18 1.92 -18.19 -2.74
N PRO A 19 1.29 -17.80 -3.86
CA PRO A 19 1.66 -18.10 -5.25
C PRO A 19 2.83 -17.22 -5.74
N PHE A 20 3.22 -16.24 -4.93
CA PHE A 20 4.42 -15.42 -5.08
C PHE A 20 4.87 -14.94 -3.69
N PRO A 21 6.07 -14.34 -3.57
CA PRO A 21 6.60 -13.93 -2.27
C PRO A 21 5.84 -12.74 -1.65
N TYR A 22 5.11 -12.97 -0.57
CA TYR A 22 4.48 -11.93 0.26
C TYR A 22 4.45 -12.29 1.75
N ALA A 23 4.37 -11.28 2.62
CA ALA A 23 4.14 -11.44 4.05
C ALA A 23 2.91 -10.65 4.49
N LEU A 24 2.22 -11.15 5.50
CA LEU A 24 1.16 -10.47 6.23
C LEU A 24 1.51 -10.54 7.72
N TYR A 25 1.46 -9.41 8.41
CA TYR A 25 1.69 -9.35 9.85
C TYR A 25 0.82 -8.25 10.49
N ASP A 26 0.57 -8.36 11.79
CA ASP A 26 -0.18 -7.41 12.59
C ASP A 26 0.77 -6.53 13.45
N GLU A 27 0.20 -5.61 14.22
CA GLU A 27 0.95 -4.72 15.11
C GLU A 27 2.04 -3.89 14.40
N ALA A 28 1.77 -3.44 13.17
CA ALA A 28 2.75 -2.71 12.35
C ALA A 28 3.22 -1.36 12.94
N PHE A 29 2.42 -0.76 13.82
CA PHE A 29 2.77 0.41 14.63
C PHE A 29 2.55 0.12 16.11
N HIS A 30 3.35 0.77 16.96
CA HIS A 30 3.25 0.65 18.42
C HIS A 30 1.95 1.26 18.97
N ASP A 31 1.45 2.34 18.35
CA ASP A 31 0.13 2.91 18.63
C ASP A 31 -0.48 3.42 17.33
N THR A 32 -1.54 2.77 16.84
CA THR A 32 -2.23 3.18 15.61
C THR A 32 -3.25 4.29 15.78
N ARG A 33 -3.66 4.60 17.01
CA ARG A 33 -4.70 5.61 17.25
C ARG A 33 -4.38 6.97 16.63
N PRO A 34 -3.19 7.57 16.88
CA PRO A 34 -2.86 8.87 16.28
C PRO A 34 -2.73 8.81 14.75
N LEU A 35 -2.39 7.65 14.16
CA LEU A 35 -2.30 7.52 12.70
C LEU A 35 -3.67 7.45 12.03
N ILE A 36 -4.64 6.78 12.67
CA ILE A 36 -6.01 6.69 12.13
C ILE A 36 -6.75 8.02 12.34
N GLU A 37 -6.66 8.61 13.54
CA GLU A 37 -7.30 9.90 13.86
C GLU A 37 -6.67 11.06 13.07
N GLY A 38 -5.34 11.03 12.90
CA GLY A 38 -4.57 12.02 12.14
C GLY A 38 -4.38 11.68 10.66
N PHE A 39 -5.14 10.73 10.10
CA PHE A 39 -5.04 10.42 8.67
C PHE A 39 -5.44 11.66 7.85
N PRO A 40 -4.64 12.07 6.85
CA PRO A 40 -4.91 13.31 6.13
C PRO A 40 -6.27 13.28 5.44
N THR A 41 -6.97 14.42 5.44
CA THR A 41 -8.28 14.58 4.81
C THR A 41 -8.26 15.47 3.56
N GLU A 42 -7.19 16.26 3.41
CA GLU A 42 -6.94 17.18 2.30
C GLU A 42 -5.61 16.89 1.59
N GLY A 43 -5.33 17.61 0.51
CA GLY A 43 -4.08 17.45 -0.25
C GLY A 43 -4.03 16.22 -1.15
N PHE A 44 -5.18 15.57 -1.38
CA PHE A 44 -5.29 14.40 -2.23
C PHE A 44 -5.50 14.77 -3.70
N GLU A 45 -4.81 14.04 -4.57
CA GLU A 45 -5.03 14.04 -6.01
C GLU A 45 -5.81 12.79 -6.42
N TRP A 46 -6.80 12.97 -7.28
CA TRP A 46 -7.62 11.88 -7.78
C TRP A 46 -7.02 11.26 -9.03
N HIS A 47 -6.77 9.97 -8.96
CA HIS A 47 -6.32 9.18 -10.09
C HIS A 47 -7.48 8.38 -10.63
N SER A 48 -7.57 8.30 -11.96
CA SER A 48 -8.49 7.41 -12.65
C SER A 48 -7.72 6.68 -13.75
N GLN A 49 -7.61 5.36 -13.64
CA GLN A 49 -6.97 4.55 -14.68
C GLN A 49 -7.70 4.66 -16.02
N ARG A 50 -9.01 4.96 -16.01
CA ARG A 50 -9.80 5.21 -17.22
C ARG A 50 -9.18 6.30 -18.08
N ARG A 51 -8.87 7.47 -17.53
CA ARG A 51 -8.33 8.61 -18.29
C ARG A 51 -6.97 8.30 -18.94
N ILE A 52 -6.13 7.54 -18.24
CA ILE A 52 -4.84 7.09 -18.74
C ILE A 52 -5.03 6.10 -19.91
N LEU A 53 -5.93 5.12 -19.77
CA LEU A 53 -6.19 4.12 -20.80
C LEU A 53 -6.95 4.69 -22.02
N GLU A 54 -7.85 5.67 -21.80
CA GLU A 54 -8.52 6.42 -22.87
C GLU A 54 -7.52 7.24 -23.69
N THR A 55 -6.52 7.85 -23.03
CA THR A 55 -5.43 8.57 -23.71
C THR A 55 -4.56 7.62 -24.56
N LEU A 56 -4.49 6.35 -24.16
CA LEU A 56 -3.84 5.26 -24.91
C LEU A 56 -4.78 4.55 -25.91
N GLY A 57 -5.99 5.07 -26.14
CA GLY A 57 -6.93 4.58 -27.15
C GLY A 57 -7.73 3.32 -26.78
N LYS A 58 -7.68 2.87 -25.53
CA LYS A 58 -8.47 1.70 -25.06
C LYS A 58 -9.91 2.12 -24.70
N ARG A 59 -10.89 1.27 -25.05
CA ARG A 59 -12.33 1.46 -24.77
C ARG A 59 -12.91 0.24 -24.05
N GLY A 60 -13.84 0.46 -23.13
CA GLY A 60 -14.48 -0.54 -22.27
C GLY A 60 -15.75 0.06 -21.63
N SER A 61 -16.50 -0.71 -20.84
CA SER A 61 -17.73 -0.18 -20.19
C SER A 61 -17.44 0.40 -18.81
N ASP A 62 -18.29 1.32 -18.32
CA ASP A 62 -18.11 2.03 -17.04
C ASP A 62 -17.92 1.09 -15.82
N ALA A 63 -18.49 -0.11 -15.87
CA ALA A 63 -18.33 -1.15 -14.85
C ALA A 63 -16.92 -1.75 -14.78
N TRP A 64 -16.16 -1.71 -15.88
CA TRP A 64 -14.75 -2.16 -15.92
C TRP A 64 -13.79 -1.08 -15.37
N TYR A 65 -14.24 0.16 -15.19
CA TYR A 65 -13.37 1.34 -15.13
C TYR A 65 -13.32 2.11 -13.82
N GLN A 66 -13.98 1.69 -12.74
CA GLN A 66 -14.04 2.53 -11.53
C GLN A 66 -12.83 2.39 -10.62
N HIS A 67 -11.83 3.22 -10.94
CA HIS A 67 -10.55 3.34 -10.24
C HIS A 67 -10.37 4.75 -9.71
N SER A 68 -11.41 5.37 -9.13
CA SER A 68 -11.24 6.67 -8.47
C SER A 68 -10.62 6.42 -7.11
N VAL A 69 -9.30 6.53 -7.08
CA VAL A 69 -8.50 6.47 -5.86
C VAL A 69 -7.85 7.82 -5.68
N ALA A 70 -7.77 8.24 -4.42
CA ALA A 70 -7.14 9.49 -4.06
C ALA A 70 -5.77 9.15 -3.45
N THR A 71 -4.71 9.82 -3.89
CA THR A 71 -3.39 9.72 -3.24
C THR A 71 -2.85 11.05 -2.79
N ARG A 72 -2.05 11.03 -1.72
CA ARG A 72 -1.26 12.16 -1.22
C ARG A 72 0.11 11.64 -0.86
N ALA A 73 1.18 12.27 -1.32
CA ALA A 73 2.53 11.88 -0.93
C ALA A 73 2.75 12.17 0.57
N LEU A 74 3.27 11.19 1.30
CA LEU A 74 4.02 11.44 2.53
C LEU A 74 5.48 11.71 2.17
N LEU A 75 6.08 10.87 1.33
CA LEU A 75 7.44 11.03 0.79
C LEU A 75 7.38 10.83 -0.72
N GLU A 76 7.83 11.81 -1.51
CA GLU A 76 8.11 11.58 -2.93
C GLU A 76 9.40 10.76 -3.10
N LEU A 77 9.63 10.29 -4.32
CA LEU A 77 10.73 9.38 -4.62
C LEU A 77 12.12 9.93 -4.19
N GLY A 78 12.68 9.30 -3.16
CA GLY A 78 13.99 9.63 -2.61
C GLY A 78 13.99 10.78 -1.61
N GLU A 79 12.84 11.32 -1.23
CA GLU A 79 12.74 12.31 -0.15
C GLU A 79 12.95 11.65 1.22
N GLU A 80 13.60 12.38 2.12
CA GLU A 80 13.85 11.95 3.51
C GLU A 80 12.96 12.67 4.53
N ARG A 81 12.11 13.59 4.06
CA ARG A 81 11.21 14.40 4.90
C ARG A 81 9.85 14.55 4.24
N PRO A 82 8.77 14.74 5.01
CA PRO A 82 7.44 14.81 4.46
C PRO A 82 7.28 15.80 3.29
N HIS A 83 6.69 15.34 2.19
CA HIS A 83 6.33 16.15 1.04
C HIS A 83 5.11 17.01 1.35
N ARG A 84 5.21 18.34 1.17
CA ARG A 84 4.11 19.29 1.46
C ARG A 84 3.45 19.00 2.82
N PRO A 85 4.19 19.21 3.94
CA PRO A 85 3.77 18.80 5.27
C PRO A 85 2.57 19.59 5.81
N GLU A 86 2.10 20.63 5.12
CA GLU A 86 0.98 21.45 5.56
C GLU A 86 -0.27 20.58 5.80
N GLY A 87 -0.82 20.66 7.01
CA GLY A 87 -1.99 19.86 7.41
C GLY A 87 -1.69 18.37 7.66
N LEU A 88 -0.43 17.96 7.77
CA LEU A 88 -0.05 16.66 8.36
C LEU A 88 0.22 16.81 9.85
N ASP A 89 -0.35 15.92 10.64
CA ASP A 89 -0.04 15.80 12.07
C ASP A 89 1.43 15.37 12.30
N ASP A 90 2.01 15.76 13.44
CA ASP A 90 3.42 15.49 13.80
C ASP A 90 3.79 14.00 13.75
N ILE A 91 2.82 13.11 13.98
CA ILE A 91 3.01 11.65 13.88
C ILE A 91 3.54 11.23 12.51
N TRP A 92 3.18 11.92 11.43
CA TRP A 92 3.64 11.58 10.09
C TRP A 92 5.11 11.95 9.85
N SER A 93 5.63 12.95 10.58
CA SER A 93 7.08 13.22 10.58
C SER A 93 7.85 12.10 11.27
N ALA A 94 7.31 11.55 12.37
CA ALA A 94 7.88 10.40 13.06
C ALA A 94 7.86 9.15 12.16
N VAL A 95 6.73 8.86 11.51
CA VAL A 95 6.62 7.76 10.52
C VAL A 95 7.61 7.94 9.37
N ALA A 96 7.78 9.16 8.84
CA ALA A 96 8.76 9.43 7.80
C ALA A 96 10.21 9.19 8.28
N GLU A 97 10.54 9.57 9.52
CA GLU A 97 11.85 9.30 10.12
C GLU A 97 12.09 7.78 10.22
N ASP A 98 11.10 7.00 10.65
CA ASP A 98 11.21 5.54 10.73
C ASP A 98 11.39 4.89 9.37
N LEU A 99 10.55 5.26 8.39
CA LEU A 99 10.60 4.71 7.02
C LEU A 99 11.94 5.01 6.33
N THR A 100 12.58 6.13 6.64
CA THR A 100 13.87 6.52 6.06
C THR A 100 15.07 5.99 6.84
N SER A 101 14.84 5.37 8.00
CA SER A 101 15.90 4.85 8.87
C SER A 101 16.65 3.65 8.26
N ALA A 102 17.91 3.49 8.67
CA ALA A 102 18.71 2.33 8.30
C ALA A 102 18.16 1.03 8.90
N GLU A 103 17.60 1.09 10.12
CA GLU A 103 17.01 -0.08 10.78
C GLU A 103 15.83 -0.63 9.98
N TYR A 104 14.87 0.22 9.60
CA TYR A 104 13.72 -0.19 8.79
C TYR A 104 14.16 -0.89 7.50
N ARG A 105 15.14 -0.31 6.79
CA ARG A 105 15.68 -0.90 5.56
C ARG A 105 16.38 -2.24 5.79
N GLU A 106 17.11 -2.40 6.89
CA GLU A 106 17.73 -3.68 7.25
C GLU A 106 16.65 -4.73 7.53
N ARG A 107 15.64 -4.41 8.35
CA ARG A 107 14.54 -5.34 8.66
C ARG A 107 13.76 -5.77 7.42
N LEU A 108 13.47 -4.83 6.51
CA LEU A 108 12.79 -5.16 5.26
C LEU A 108 13.67 -6.02 4.34
N THR A 109 14.98 -5.78 4.33
CA THR A 109 15.94 -6.59 3.57
C THR A 109 15.96 -8.03 4.10
N GLU A 110 16.01 -8.19 5.42
CA GLU A 110 15.96 -9.50 6.09
C GLU A 110 14.63 -10.24 5.80
N LEU A 111 13.50 -9.54 5.95
CA LEU A 111 12.17 -10.12 5.71
C LEU A 111 11.99 -10.57 4.26
N THR A 112 12.32 -9.70 3.30
CA THR A 112 12.01 -9.95 1.88
C THR A 112 13.08 -10.75 1.15
N GLY A 113 14.29 -10.85 1.71
CA GLY A 113 15.47 -11.38 1.04
C GLY A 113 15.91 -10.54 -0.18
N HIS A 114 15.44 -9.29 -0.30
CA HIS A 114 15.80 -8.35 -1.36
C HIS A 114 16.48 -7.12 -0.74
N ASP A 115 17.66 -6.74 -1.21
CA ASP A 115 18.41 -5.62 -0.65
C ASP A 115 17.77 -4.27 -1.02
N VAL A 116 17.02 -3.69 -0.09
CA VAL A 116 16.37 -2.38 -0.27
C VAL A 116 17.20 -1.21 0.25
N ARG A 117 18.38 -1.45 0.84
CA ARG A 117 19.14 -0.44 1.62
C ARG A 117 19.58 0.75 0.79
N LYS A 118 19.83 0.54 -0.50
CA LYS A 118 20.26 1.58 -1.44
C LYS A 118 19.17 1.99 -2.43
N LEU A 119 17.99 1.37 -2.37
CA LEU A 119 16.89 1.69 -3.27
C LEU A 119 16.24 3.01 -2.89
N LYS A 120 15.77 3.76 -3.89
CA LYS A 120 14.95 4.94 -3.62
C LYS A 120 13.61 4.49 -3.06
N MET A 121 13.07 5.26 -2.14
CA MET A 121 11.80 4.97 -1.50
C MET A 121 10.83 6.11 -1.74
N GLN A 122 9.55 5.78 -1.90
CA GLN A 122 8.46 6.76 -1.84
C GLN A 122 7.34 6.17 -0.96
N ALA A 123 6.56 7.01 -0.29
CA ALA A 123 5.48 6.60 0.60
C ALA A 123 4.26 7.51 0.39
N HIS A 124 3.12 6.94 0.01
CA HIS A 124 1.91 7.71 -0.32
C HIS A 124 0.73 7.22 0.50
N PHE A 125 -0.06 8.15 1.02
CA PHE A 125 -1.40 7.89 1.52
C PHE A 125 -2.30 7.51 0.34
N TRP A 126 -3.12 6.49 0.53
CA TRP A 126 -4.15 6.08 -0.42
C TRP A 126 -5.50 6.06 0.27
N ARG A 127 -6.50 6.59 -0.41
CA ARG A 127 -7.89 6.53 -0.01
C ARG A 127 -8.73 5.90 -1.13
N PHE A 128 -9.43 4.84 -0.77
CA PHE A 128 -10.36 4.11 -1.61
C PHE A 128 -11.76 4.40 -1.12
N ASP A 129 -12.46 5.28 -1.83
CA ASP A 129 -13.84 5.63 -1.52
C ASP A 129 -14.80 4.59 -2.14
N GLU A 130 -16.09 4.73 -1.89
CA GLU A 130 -17.10 3.78 -2.33
C GLU A 130 -17.06 3.47 -3.85
N GLY A 131 -17.10 2.19 -4.19
CA GLY A 131 -16.97 1.69 -5.55
C GLY A 131 -15.54 1.64 -6.09
N ALA A 132 -14.53 2.12 -5.36
CA ALA A 132 -13.13 1.99 -5.75
C ALA A 132 -12.65 0.53 -5.65
N PHE A 133 -11.88 0.10 -6.64
CA PHE A 133 -11.19 -1.19 -6.69
C PHE A 133 -9.88 -1.07 -7.47
N PHE A 134 -9.06 -2.12 -7.44
CA PHE A 134 -7.97 -2.31 -8.38
C PHE A 134 -8.12 -3.65 -9.08
N GLN A 135 -8.01 -3.66 -10.40
CA GLN A 135 -8.02 -4.89 -11.20
C GLN A 135 -6.75 -5.73 -10.97
N PRO A 136 -6.77 -7.03 -11.35
CA PRO A 136 -5.57 -7.85 -11.38
C PRO A 136 -4.42 -7.16 -12.11
N HIS A 137 -3.30 -6.99 -11.42
CA HIS A 137 -2.09 -6.43 -11.98
C HIS A 137 -0.85 -7.00 -11.27
N VAL A 138 0.29 -6.82 -11.93
CA VAL A 138 1.59 -6.91 -11.28
C VAL A 138 2.16 -5.50 -11.15
N ASP A 139 2.96 -5.29 -10.12
CA ASP A 139 3.66 -4.03 -9.93
C ASP A 139 4.64 -3.74 -11.07
N LYS A 140 5.04 -2.47 -11.23
CA LYS A 140 6.00 -2.07 -12.29
C LYS A 140 7.34 -2.81 -12.12
N PRO A 141 8.07 -3.13 -13.20
CA PRO A 141 9.31 -3.90 -13.11
C PRO A 141 10.37 -3.33 -12.16
N HIS A 142 10.51 -1.99 -12.09
CA HIS A 142 11.48 -1.28 -11.25
C HIS A 142 11.04 -1.10 -9.79
N LYS A 143 9.82 -1.51 -9.42
CA LYS A 143 9.29 -1.43 -8.07
C LYS A 143 9.57 -2.74 -7.34
N MET A 144 10.72 -2.84 -6.67
CA MET A 144 11.25 -4.11 -6.15
C MET A 144 10.46 -4.67 -4.96
N VAL A 145 10.07 -3.79 -4.04
CA VAL A 145 9.32 -4.15 -2.83
C VAL A 145 8.20 -3.16 -2.62
N THR A 146 7.03 -3.68 -2.29
CA THR A 146 5.84 -2.90 -1.94
C THR A 146 5.41 -3.26 -0.53
N GLN A 147 5.14 -2.27 0.30
CA GLN A 147 4.54 -2.47 1.62
C GLN A 147 3.28 -1.63 1.77
N LEU A 148 2.25 -2.23 2.38
CA LEU A 148 0.98 -1.60 2.70
C LEU A 148 0.84 -1.56 4.21
N PHE A 149 0.45 -0.42 4.75
CA PHE A 149 0.06 -0.26 6.15
C PHE A 149 -1.42 0.12 6.21
N TYR A 150 -2.27 -0.73 6.78
CA TYR A 150 -3.70 -0.45 6.86
C TYR A 150 -4.01 0.51 8.00
N LEU A 151 -4.59 1.65 7.61
CA LEU A 151 -4.90 2.80 8.47
C LEU A 151 -6.39 3.14 8.40
N THR A 152 -7.20 2.13 8.07
CA THR A 152 -8.65 2.24 8.05
C THR A 152 -9.22 2.14 9.46
N ASP A 153 -10.45 2.57 9.64
CA ASP A 153 -11.24 2.25 10.83
C ASP A 153 -11.66 0.76 10.84
N GLN A 154 -12.41 0.32 11.85
CA GLN A 154 -12.78 -1.10 12.02
C GLN A 154 -13.32 -1.72 10.73
N TRP A 155 -12.60 -2.65 10.11
CA TRP A 155 -12.95 -3.24 8.82
C TRP A 155 -13.08 -4.76 8.93
N SER A 156 -14.15 -5.32 8.37
CA SER A 156 -14.33 -6.77 8.25
C SER A 156 -14.29 -7.21 6.79
N LYS A 157 -14.02 -8.50 6.56
CA LYS A 157 -13.94 -9.08 5.21
C LYS A 157 -15.21 -8.83 4.38
N ASP A 158 -16.38 -8.93 5.02
CA ASP A 158 -17.68 -8.77 4.35
C ASP A 158 -17.92 -7.34 3.82
N MET A 159 -17.07 -6.39 4.23
CA MET A 159 -17.11 -5.00 3.78
C MET A 159 -16.36 -4.77 2.47
N GLY A 160 -15.83 -5.80 1.80
CA GLY A 160 -15.08 -5.63 0.56
C GLY A 160 -13.75 -4.89 0.77
N GLY A 161 -13.23 -4.21 -0.25
CA GLY A 161 -11.95 -3.49 -0.17
C GLY A 161 -10.74 -4.40 0.16
N CYS A 162 -10.88 -5.71 0.00
CA CYS A 162 -9.86 -6.67 0.41
C CYS A 162 -8.72 -6.69 -0.60
N PHE A 163 -7.49 -6.78 -0.10
CA PHE A 163 -6.35 -7.11 -0.94
C PHE A 163 -6.45 -8.58 -1.34
N ARG A 164 -6.31 -8.88 -2.62
CA ARG A 164 -6.38 -10.25 -3.14
C ARG A 164 -5.03 -10.66 -3.72
N VAL A 165 -4.51 -11.77 -3.21
CA VAL A 165 -3.39 -12.50 -3.78
C VAL A 165 -3.97 -13.45 -4.83
N LEU A 166 -3.49 -13.36 -6.06
CA LEU A 166 -4.01 -14.13 -7.20
C LEU A 166 -2.97 -15.13 -7.70
N GLY A 167 -3.44 -16.28 -8.19
CA GLY A 167 -2.59 -17.27 -8.86
C GLY A 167 -2.19 -16.89 -10.28
N SER A 168 -2.96 -15.99 -10.91
CA SER A 168 -2.78 -15.56 -12.30
C SER A 168 -3.36 -14.16 -12.52
N ASN A 169 -3.44 -13.73 -13.78
CA ASN A 169 -4.08 -12.47 -14.16
C ASN A 169 -5.62 -12.53 -14.19
N ASP A 170 -6.21 -13.67 -13.84
CA ASP A 170 -7.66 -13.83 -13.67
C ASP A 170 -8.10 -13.33 -12.28
N ALA A 171 -9.14 -12.51 -12.25
CA ALA A 171 -9.69 -11.95 -11.01
C ALA A 171 -10.36 -13.00 -10.12
N GLU A 172 -10.79 -14.13 -10.70
CA GLU A 172 -11.44 -15.23 -10.00
C GLU A 172 -10.45 -16.28 -9.46
N ASP A 173 -9.18 -16.22 -9.89
CA ASP A 173 -8.10 -17.10 -9.42
C ASP A 173 -7.53 -16.60 -8.08
N VAL A 174 -8.40 -16.48 -7.08
CA VAL A 174 -8.09 -15.93 -5.76
C VAL A 174 -7.41 -17.00 -4.90
N HIS A 175 -6.13 -16.80 -4.62
CA HIS A 175 -5.38 -17.63 -3.67
C HIS A 175 -5.65 -17.23 -2.22
N ALA A 176 -5.64 -15.92 -1.93
CA ALA A 176 -5.98 -15.38 -0.62
C ALA A 176 -6.71 -14.04 -0.73
N GLU A 177 -7.63 -13.80 0.19
CA GLU A 177 -8.35 -12.54 0.30
C GLU A 177 -8.16 -11.98 1.71
N ILE A 178 -7.44 -10.86 1.79
CA ILE A 178 -6.93 -10.26 3.02
C ILE A 178 -7.71 -8.96 3.28
N PRO A 179 -8.52 -8.89 4.34
CA PRO A 179 -9.21 -7.66 4.71
C PRO A 179 -8.19 -6.59 5.17
N PRO A 180 -8.45 -5.30 4.92
CA PRO A 180 -7.61 -4.21 5.40
C PRO A 180 -7.83 -3.99 6.90
N VAL A 181 -7.45 -4.97 7.74
CA VAL A 181 -7.58 -4.86 9.19
C VAL A 181 -6.66 -3.75 9.70
N PRO A 182 -7.14 -2.83 10.56
CA PRO A 182 -6.31 -1.75 11.09
C PRO A 182 -5.06 -2.30 11.79
N ASN A 183 -3.92 -1.62 11.62
CA ASN A 183 -2.61 -2.04 12.13
C ASN A 183 -1.98 -3.28 11.49
N ASN A 184 -2.63 -3.88 10.47
CA ASN A 184 -1.99 -4.93 9.69
C ASN A 184 -1.16 -4.33 8.56
N SER A 185 -0.10 -5.04 8.19
CA SER A 185 0.75 -4.71 7.06
C SER A 185 0.92 -5.90 6.13
N ILE A 186 0.98 -5.60 4.83
CA ILE A 186 1.33 -6.57 3.78
C ILE A 186 2.63 -6.10 3.14
N VAL A 187 3.58 -7.01 2.96
CA VAL A 187 4.81 -6.78 2.20
C VAL A 187 4.83 -7.73 1.00
N LEU A 188 5.16 -7.21 -0.19
CA LEU A 188 5.27 -7.97 -1.42
C LEU A 188 6.65 -7.77 -2.03
N ARG A 189 7.28 -8.86 -2.46
CA ARG A 189 8.44 -8.79 -3.35
C ARG A 189 7.95 -8.88 -4.79
N ARG A 190 8.41 -7.97 -5.64
CA ARG A 190 8.01 -7.96 -7.04
C ARG A 190 8.52 -9.19 -7.78
N THR A 191 7.60 -9.88 -8.45
CA THR A 191 7.88 -10.92 -9.46
C THR A 191 6.92 -10.75 -10.63
N ASP A 192 7.22 -11.37 -11.78
CA ASP A 192 6.36 -11.27 -12.98
C ASP A 192 5.01 -11.98 -12.82
N ASN A 193 4.87 -12.77 -11.76
CA ASN A 193 3.65 -13.49 -11.40
C ASN A 193 3.06 -12.99 -10.07
N ALA A 194 3.52 -11.84 -9.54
CA ALA A 194 3.00 -11.26 -8.30
C ALA A 194 1.63 -10.60 -8.53
N TRP A 195 0.67 -11.36 -9.06
CA TRP A 195 -0.65 -10.88 -9.45
C TRP A 195 -1.49 -10.58 -8.22
N HIS A 196 -2.01 -9.37 -8.16
CA HIS A 196 -2.87 -8.94 -7.07
C HIS A 196 -3.92 -7.95 -7.51
N SER A 197 -4.96 -7.82 -6.70
CA SER A 197 -6.07 -6.89 -6.93
C SER A 197 -6.59 -6.34 -5.60
N VAL A 198 -7.50 -5.37 -5.67
CA VAL A 198 -8.27 -4.90 -4.51
C VAL A 198 -9.73 -5.06 -4.85
N SER A 199 -10.48 -5.83 -4.06
CA SER A 199 -11.92 -6.01 -4.26
C SER A 199 -12.66 -4.68 -4.05
N PRO A 200 -13.83 -4.49 -4.67
CA PRO A 200 -14.56 -3.23 -4.57
C PRO A 200 -14.90 -2.86 -3.12
N VAL A 201 -14.71 -1.59 -2.80
CA VAL A 201 -15.37 -0.98 -1.63
C VAL A 201 -16.87 -0.87 -1.94
N PRO A 202 -17.78 -1.40 -1.11
CA PRO A 202 -19.21 -1.37 -1.36
C PRO A 202 -19.75 0.05 -1.53
N ARG A 203 -20.63 0.21 -2.52
CA ARG A 203 -21.39 1.45 -2.74
C ARG A 203 -22.37 1.70 -1.61
N GLY A 204 -22.52 2.95 -1.18
CA GLY A 204 -23.41 3.33 -0.09
C GLY A 204 -22.87 2.98 1.30
N SER A 205 -21.61 2.54 1.42
CA SER A 205 -20.99 2.27 2.72
C SER A 205 -20.72 3.56 3.50
N GLY A 206 -20.50 4.69 2.81
CA GLY A 206 -20.08 5.95 3.43
C GLY A 206 -18.70 5.86 4.10
N ARG A 207 -17.91 4.82 3.78
CA ARG A 207 -16.60 4.55 4.39
C ARG A 207 -15.52 4.54 3.32
N SER A 208 -14.31 4.88 3.75
CA SER A 208 -13.13 4.91 2.91
C SER A 208 -12.10 3.93 3.45
N ARG A 209 -11.57 3.06 2.59
CA ARG A 209 -10.42 2.23 2.92
C ARG A 209 -9.15 3.07 2.77
N THR A 210 -8.46 3.30 3.87
CA THR A 210 -7.24 4.11 3.95
C THR A 210 -6.02 3.26 4.26
N LEU A 211 -4.89 3.62 3.66
CA LEU A 211 -3.60 2.97 3.91
C LEU A 211 -2.45 3.90 3.55
N LEU A 212 -1.26 3.60 4.08
CA LEU A 212 0.00 4.14 3.62
C LEU A 212 0.70 3.06 2.79
N GLN A 213 1.04 3.38 1.55
CA GLN A 213 1.76 2.47 0.66
C GLN A 213 3.17 2.96 0.46
N VAL A 214 4.13 2.09 0.72
CA VAL A 214 5.57 2.32 0.57
C VAL A 214 6.08 1.49 -0.58
N TRP A 215 6.93 2.08 -1.40
CA TRP A 215 7.58 1.41 -2.51
C TRP A 215 9.07 1.65 -2.50
N PHE A 216 9.83 0.60 -2.80
CA PHE A 216 11.26 0.68 -3.06
C PHE A 216 11.53 0.47 -4.54
N TRP A 217 12.26 1.39 -5.14
CA TRP A 217 12.51 1.46 -6.56
C TRP A 217 13.99 1.29 -6.89
N ASP A 218 14.25 0.52 -7.93
CA ASP A 218 15.57 0.42 -8.57
C ASP A 218 15.61 1.33 -9.79
N ASP A 219 16.33 2.44 -9.65
CA ASP A 219 16.51 3.47 -10.70
C ASP A 219 17.55 3.06 -11.75
N ASN A 220 18.23 1.93 -11.58
CA ASN A 220 19.30 1.49 -12.49
C ASN A 220 18.79 0.65 -13.68
N GLN A 221 17.47 0.61 -13.93
CA GLN A 221 16.83 -0.18 -14.97
C GLN A 221 15.95 0.64 -15.91
#